data_AF-A0A1H0R1V5-F1
#
_entry.id   AF-A0A1H0R1V5-F1
#
_cell.length_a   1.000
_cell.length_b   1.000
_cell.length_c   1.000
_cell.angle_alpha   90.00
_cell.angle_beta   90.00
_cell.angle_gamma   90.00
#
_symmetry.space_group_name_H-M   'P 1'
#
loop_
_entity.id
_entity.type
_entity.pdbx_description
1 polymer ?
#
loop_
_entity_poly.entity_id
_entity_poly.type
_entity_poly.pdbx_seq_one_letter_code
_entity_poly.pdbx_strand_id
1 'polypeptide(L)'
;MAAGTPVTAANTIVRVCLLLAAAIALGDGLQQLAQGGPADAAEADNAHRFLAGVYVGWAPLFAWVAATIRRQGVLVHFLAVPIFLGGVGRLVSFARDGLPSPAGVFLASALLEFVLPIVIVWAHSTALRSRRVAAAA
;
A
#
# COMPACT_ATOMS: atom_id res chain seq x y z
N MET A 1 4.18 -22.71 -27.48
CA MET A 1 4.05 -21.81 -26.31
C MET A 1 4.75 -20.50 -26.66
N ALA A 2 4.01 -19.40 -26.87
CA ALA A 2 4.63 -18.11 -27.14
C ALA A 2 5.51 -17.73 -25.93
N ALA A 3 6.80 -17.44 -26.16
CA ALA A 3 7.69 -16.96 -25.13
C ALA A 3 7.05 -15.70 -24.50
N GLY A 4 6.58 -15.80 -23.26
CA GLY A 4 5.95 -14.68 -22.58
C GLY A 4 6.98 -13.56 -22.46
N THR A 5 6.62 -12.35 -22.90
CA THR A 5 7.47 -11.16 -22.75
C THR A 5 8.02 -11.09 -21.32
N PRO A 6 9.35 -10.94 -21.15
CA PRO A 6 9.98 -10.98 -19.84
C PRO A 6 9.43 -9.85 -18.95
N VAL A 7 9.35 -10.13 -17.64
CA VAL A 7 8.94 -9.12 -16.66
C VAL A 7 9.99 -8.02 -16.63
N THR A 8 9.58 -6.81 -17.03
CA THR A 8 10.46 -5.63 -17.00
C THR A 8 10.84 -5.25 -15.56
N ALA A 9 11.98 -4.56 -15.39
CA ALA A 9 12.40 -4.04 -14.09
C ALA A 9 11.32 -3.18 -13.41
N ALA A 10 10.63 -2.35 -14.19
CA ALA A 10 9.51 -1.53 -13.72
C ALA A 10 8.36 -2.37 -13.13
N ASN A 11 7.97 -3.47 -13.79
CA ASN A 11 6.99 -4.39 -13.22
C ASN A 11 7.50 -5.02 -11.93
N THR A 12 8.78 -5.41 -11.86
CA THR A 12 9.38 -5.98 -10.64
C THR A 12 9.35 -4.99 -9.48
N ILE A 13 9.68 -3.72 -9.71
CA ILE A 13 9.61 -2.66 -8.70
C ILE A 13 8.18 -2.55 -8.14
N VAL A 14 7.19 -2.43 -9.01
CA VAL A 14 5.77 -2.34 -8.58
C VAL A 14 5.36 -3.59 -7.78
N ARG A 15 5.77 -4.78 -8.22
CA ARG A 15 5.48 -6.03 -7.49
C ARG A 15 6.06 -6.02 -6.09
N VAL A 16 7.32 -5.62 -5.94
CA VAL A 16 7.98 -5.54 -4.63
C VAL A 16 7.26 -4.53 -3.73
N CYS A 17 6.94 -3.34 -4.25
CA CYS A 17 6.21 -2.33 -3.49
C CYS A 17 4.82 -2.83 -3.04
N LEU A 18 4.06 -3.49 -3.91
CA LEU A 18 2.74 -4.03 -3.58
C LEU A 18 2.84 -5.19 -2.59
N LEU A 19 3.85 -6.05 -2.69
CA LEU A 19 4.08 -7.13 -1.72
C LEU A 19 4.49 -6.59 -0.35
N LEU A 20 5.30 -5.52 -0.31
CA LEU A 20 5.62 -4.82 0.92
C LEU A 20 4.38 -4.20 1.56
N ALA A 21 3.55 -3.52 0.76
CA ALA A 21 2.27 -2.97 1.21
C ALA A 21 1.33 -4.07 1.72
N ALA A 22 1.30 -5.24 1.07
CA ALA A 22 0.53 -6.40 1.52
C ALA A 22 1.00 -6.91 2.89
N ALA A 23 2.31 -7.06 3.07
CA ALA A 23 2.89 -7.52 4.32
C ALA A 23 2.61 -6.56 5.49
N ILE A 24 2.75 -5.25 5.25
CA ILE A 24 2.47 -4.21 6.24
C ILE A 24 0.97 -4.21 6.60
N ALA A 25 0.09 -4.17 5.60
CA ALA A 25 -1.36 -4.15 5.82
C ALA A 25 -1.84 -5.40 6.59
N LEU A 26 -1.28 -6.57 6.28
CA LEU A 26 -1.59 -7.80 7.00
C LEU A 26 -1.07 -7.76 8.43
N GLY A 27 0.20 -7.38 8.63
CA GLY A 27 0.82 -7.32 9.95
C GLY A 27 0.12 -6.32 10.87
N ASP A 28 -0.02 -5.08 10.42
CA ASP A 28 -0.68 -4.01 11.18
C ASP A 28 -2.15 -4.32 11.42
N GLY A 29 -2.85 -4.89 10.42
CA GLY A 29 -4.26 -5.27 10.56
C GLY A 29 -4.48 -6.38 11.58
N LEU A 30 -3.65 -7.43 11.56
CA LEU A 30 -3.73 -8.52 12.55
C LEU A 30 -3.36 -8.04 13.95
N GLN A 31 -2.34 -7.18 14.08
CA GLN A 31 -1.97 -6.60 15.37
C GLN A 31 -3.11 -5.74 15.95
N GLN A 32 -3.71 -4.87 15.14
CA GLN A 32 -4.83 -4.01 15.58
C GLN A 32 -6.08 -4.82 15.93
N LEU A 33 -6.37 -5.90 15.19
CA LEU A 33 -7.45 -6.83 15.57
C LEU A 33 -7.19 -7.51 16.91
N ALA A 34 -5.94 -7.85 17.22
CA ALA A 34 -5.59 -8.45 18.50
C ALA A 34 -5.68 -7.43 19.66
N GLN A 35 -5.18 -6.21 19.44
CA GLN A 35 -5.10 -5.17 20.48
C GLN A 35 -6.46 -4.51 20.78
N GLY A 36 -7.26 -4.23 19.75
CA GLY A 36 -8.47 -3.41 19.90
C GLY A 36 -8.18 -1.93 20.12
N GLY A 37 -9.26 -1.16 20.29
CA GLY A 37 -9.18 0.27 20.64
C GLY A 37 -9.16 0.50 22.15
N PRO A 38 -9.29 1.77 22.60
CA PRO A 38 -9.33 2.12 24.02
C PRO A 38 -10.44 1.37 24.78
N ALA A 39 -10.08 0.76 25.91
CA ALA A 39 -10.97 -0.16 26.64
C ALA A 39 -12.21 0.50 27.27
N ASP A 40 -12.16 1.82 27.48
CA ASP A 40 -13.21 2.65 28.05
C ASP A 40 -14.13 3.28 27.00
N ALA A 41 -13.89 3.03 25.70
CA ALA A 41 -14.65 3.59 24.59
C ALA A 41 -15.08 2.50 23.60
N ALA A 42 -16.22 1.84 23.88
CA ALA A 42 -16.74 0.75 23.06
C ALA A 42 -16.94 1.13 21.57
N GLU A 43 -17.37 2.36 21.30
CA GLU A 43 -17.52 2.88 19.93
C GLU A 43 -16.16 2.99 19.22
N ALA A 44 -15.12 3.42 19.93
CA ALA A 44 -13.77 3.53 19.40
C ALA A 44 -13.13 2.15 19.17
N ASP A 45 -13.32 1.20 20.09
CA ASP A 45 -12.87 -0.20 19.89
C ASP A 45 -13.55 -0.85 18.69
N ASN A 46 -14.87 -0.68 18.55
CA ASN A 46 -15.63 -1.21 17.42
C ASN A 46 -15.09 -0.67 16.07
N ALA A 47 -14.92 0.65 15.96
CA ALA A 47 -14.37 1.28 14.77
C ALA A 47 -12.92 0.84 14.49
N HIS A 48 -12.10 0.73 15.53
CA HIS A 48 -10.71 0.29 15.42
C HIS A 48 -10.62 -1.14 14.85
N ARG A 49 -11.40 -2.08 15.40
CA ARG A 49 -11.43 -3.48 14.93
C ARG A 49 -11.99 -3.60 13.52
N PHE A 50 -13.00 -2.80 13.16
CA PHE A 50 -13.51 -2.75 11.79
C PHE A 50 -12.41 -2.32 10.80
N LEU A 51 -11.72 -1.21 11.08
CA LEU A 51 -10.64 -0.70 10.23
C LEU A 51 -9.46 -1.68 10.16
N ALA A 52 -9.14 -2.35 11.26
CA ALA A 52 -8.16 -3.42 11.29
C ALA A 52 -8.52 -4.58 10.34
N GLY A 53 -9.79 -5.00 10.34
CA GLY A 53 -10.32 -5.97 9.37
C GLY A 53 -10.21 -5.49 7.93
N VAL A 54 -10.46 -4.20 7.67
CA VAL A 54 -10.26 -3.58 6.35
C VAL A 54 -8.79 -3.67 5.91
N TYR A 55 -7.82 -3.39 6.79
CA TYR A 55 -6.39 -3.54 6.47
C TYR A 55 -6.02 -4.98 6.11
N VAL A 56 -6.50 -5.96 6.87
CA VAL A 56 -6.32 -7.38 6.55
C VAL A 56 -6.94 -7.72 5.18
N GLY A 57 -8.11 -7.15 4.85
CA GLY A 57 -8.76 -7.32 3.56
C GLY A 57 -8.00 -6.72 2.37
N TRP A 58 -7.25 -5.63 2.56
CA TRP A 58 -6.41 -5.04 1.52
C TRP A 58 -5.18 -5.90 1.17
N ALA A 59 -4.61 -6.61 2.14
CA ALA A 59 -3.41 -7.42 1.94
C ALA A 59 -3.51 -8.45 0.79
N PRO A 60 -4.54 -9.32 0.70
CA PRO A 60 -4.66 -10.25 -0.42
C PRO A 60 -4.89 -9.53 -1.76
N LEU A 61 -5.54 -8.36 -1.77
CA LEU A 61 -5.70 -7.58 -3.00
C LEU A 61 -4.36 -7.05 -3.52
N PHE A 62 -3.54 -6.47 -2.64
CA PHE A 62 -2.18 -6.04 -3.01
C PHE A 62 -1.33 -7.21 -3.52
N ALA A 63 -1.34 -8.34 -2.82
CA ALA A 63 -0.61 -9.55 -3.21
C ALA A 63 -1.10 -10.10 -4.56
N TRP A 64 -2.41 -10.12 -4.80
CA TRP A 64 -3.00 -10.60 -6.05
C TRP A 64 -2.65 -9.69 -7.23
N VAL A 65 -2.72 -8.37 -7.08
CA VAL A 65 -2.30 -7.42 -8.12
C VAL A 65 -0.81 -7.56 -8.41
N ALA A 66 0.03 -7.75 -7.40
CA ALA A 66 1.45 -8.04 -7.59
C ALA A 66 1.67 -9.35 -8.37
N ALA A 67 0.95 -10.42 -8.05
CA ALA A 67 1.03 -11.69 -8.76
C ALA A 67 0.58 -11.58 -10.23
N THR A 68 -0.40 -10.72 -10.50
CA THR A 68 -1.04 -10.59 -11.82
C THR A 68 -0.62 -9.32 -12.59
N ILE A 69 0.45 -8.63 -12.18
CA ILE A 69 0.84 -7.28 -12.64
C ILE A 69 0.83 -7.09 -14.17
N ARG A 70 1.11 -8.14 -14.96
CA ARG A 70 1.08 -8.07 -16.42
C ARG A 70 -0.30 -7.72 -16.98
N ARG A 71 -1.36 -8.10 -16.28
CA ARG A 71 -2.78 -7.88 -16.64
C ARG A 71 -3.34 -6.58 -16.06
N GLN A 72 -2.56 -5.89 -15.23
CA GLN A 72 -3.05 -4.77 -14.44
C GLN A 72 -2.80 -3.45 -15.15
N GLY A 73 -3.87 -2.67 -15.30
CA GLY A 73 -3.86 -1.34 -15.91
C GLY A 73 -3.94 -0.26 -14.84
N VAL A 74 -5.00 0.54 -14.88
CA VAL A 74 -5.19 1.67 -13.95
C VAL A 74 -5.29 1.26 -12.48
N LEU A 75 -5.71 0.03 -12.18
CA LEU A 75 -5.89 -0.49 -10.82
C LEU A 75 -4.65 -0.28 -9.92
N VAL A 76 -3.45 -0.42 -10.47
CA VAL A 76 -2.19 -0.21 -9.73
C VAL A 76 -2.09 1.22 -9.17
N HIS A 77 -2.56 2.22 -9.92
CA HIS A 77 -2.60 3.61 -9.43
C HIS A 77 -3.64 3.79 -8.33
N PHE A 78 -4.80 3.14 -8.45
CA PHE A 78 -5.82 3.18 -7.41
C PHE A 78 -5.33 2.55 -6.10
N LEU A 79 -4.49 1.52 -6.17
CA LEU A 79 -3.88 0.91 -4.99
C LEU A 79 -2.84 1.80 -4.30
N ALA A 80 -2.27 2.77 -5.00
CA ALA A 80 -1.38 3.77 -4.41
C ALA A 80 -2.14 4.82 -3.59
N VAL A 81 -3.40 5.11 -3.93
CA VAL A 81 -4.23 6.14 -3.27
C VAL A 81 -4.45 5.88 -1.77
N PRO A 82 -4.95 4.70 -1.32
CA PRO A 82 -5.18 4.49 0.11
C PRO A 82 -3.89 4.54 0.93
N ILE A 83 -2.75 4.12 0.36
CA ILE A 83 -1.44 4.22 1.03
C ILE A 83 -1.08 5.69 1.26
N PHE A 84 -1.22 6.53 0.23
CA PHE A 84 -0.96 7.97 0.34
C PHE A 84 -1.90 8.66 1.33
N LEU A 85 -3.19 8.31 1.31
CA LEU A 85 -4.18 8.85 2.24
C LEU A 85 -3.88 8.43 3.70
N GLY A 86 -3.33 7.24 3.91
CA GLY A 86 -2.80 6.82 5.22
C GLY A 86 -1.70 7.76 5.73
N GLY A 87 -0.73 8.09 4.88
CA GLY A 87 0.32 9.05 5.18
C GLY A 87 -0.22 10.45 5.52
N VAL A 88 -1.22 10.93 4.77
CA VAL A 88 -1.90 12.19 5.08
C VAL A 88 -2.59 12.12 6.45
N GLY A 89 -3.29 11.02 6.73
CA GLY A 89 -3.91 10.78 8.05
C GLY A 89 -2.90 10.83 9.20
N ARG A 90 -1.71 10.23 9.00
CA ARG A 90 -0.61 10.31 9.98
C ARG A 90 -0.11 11.74 10.16
N LEU A 91 0.08 12.52 9.10
CA LEU A 91 0.50 13.92 9.22
C LEU A 91 -0.53 14.77 9.97
N VAL A 92 -1.81 14.54 9.74
CA VAL A 92 -2.89 15.21 10.49
C VAL A 92 -2.82 14.85 11.98
N SER A 93 -2.60 13.57 12.31
CA SER A 93 -2.42 13.14 13.70
C SER A 93 -1.16 13.77 14.32
N PHE A 94 -0.02 13.79 13.63
CA PHE A 94 1.20 14.45 14.14
C PHE A 94 1.00 15.94 14.42
N ALA A 95 0.24 16.62 13.55
CA ALA A 95 -0.05 18.04 13.70
C ALA A 95 -1.01 18.35 14.86
N ARG A 96 -1.90 17.41 15.21
CA ARG A 96 -2.93 17.61 16.26
C ARG A 96 -2.50 17.07 17.61
N ASP A 97 -1.97 15.86 17.63
CA ASP A 97 -1.73 15.06 18.84
C ASP A 97 -0.24 14.93 19.16
N GLY A 98 0.63 15.44 18.28
CA GLY A 98 2.08 15.33 18.39
C GLY A 98 2.64 14.00 17.85
N LEU A 99 3.96 13.83 17.93
CA LEU A 99 4.61 12.60 17.45
C LEU A 99 4.47 11.47 18.48
N PRO A 100 3.95 10.30 18.09
CA PRO A 100 3.89 9.14 18.98
C PRO A 100 5.29 8.59 19.31
N SER A 101 5.44 7.94 20.46
CA SER A 101 6.69 7.29 20.87
C SER A 101 6.68 5.80 20.48
N PRO A 102 7.76 5.26 19.85
CA PRO A 102 9.00 5.93 19.50
C PRO A 102 8.90 6.70 18.17
N ALA A 103 9.25 8.00 18.19
CA ALA A 103 9.05 8.91 17.05
C ALA A 103 9.66 8.41 15.73
N GLY A 104 10.82 7.75 15.78
CA GLY A 104 11.49 7.22 14.60
C GLY A 104 10.67 6.21 13.81
N VAL A 105 9.89 5.36 14.50
CA VAL A 105 9.06 4.32 13.85
C VAL A 105 7.89 4.97 13.10
N PHE A 106 7.24 5.95 13.72
CA PHE A 106 6.09 6.65 13.13
C PHE A 106 6.50 7.59 11.98
N LEU A 107 7.67 8.22 12.08
CA LEU A 107 8.22 9.00 10.97
C LEU A 107 8.65 8.12 9.80
N ALA A 108 9.30 7.00 10.05
CA ALA A 108 9.70 6.06 9.00
C ALA A 108 8.49 5.47 8.28
N SER A 109 7.43 5.14 9.02
CA SER A 109 6.20 4.60 8.44
C SER A 109 5.43 5.65 7.64
N ALA A 110 5.33 6.89 8.14
CA ALA A 110 4.77 8.01 7.37
C ALA A 110 5.57 8.28 6.09
N LEU A 111 6.91 8.30 6.16
CA LEU A 111 7.76 8.46 4.99
C LEU A 111 7.49 7.35 3.96
N LEU A 112 7.38 6.10 4.42
CA LEU A 112 7.11 4.96 3.55
C LEU A 112 5.75 5.10 2.83
N GLU A 113 4.73 5.63 3.50
CA GLU A 113 3.40 5.89 2.92
C GLU A 113 3.41 6.97 1.84
N PHE A 114 4.43 7.83 1.78
CA PHE A 114 4.62 8.77 0.67
C PHE A 114 5.54 8.21 -0.42
N VAL A 115 6.62 7.53 -0.04
CA VAL A 115 7.59 6.99 -0.98
C VAL A 115 6.97 5.85 -1.81
N LEU A 116 6.26 4.91 -1.19
CA LEU A 116 5.64 3.79 -1.89
C LEU A 116 4.70 4.21 -3.03
N PRO A 117 3.69 5.07 -2.82
CA PRO A 117 2.80 5.45 -3.90
C PRO A 117 3.51 6.21 -5.01
N ILE A 118 4.48 7.07 -4.70
CA ILE A 118 5.28 7.77 -5.72
C ILE A 118 6.05 6.77 -6.59
N VAL A 119 6.75 5.81 -5.97
CA VAL A 119 7.52 4.79 -6.68
C VAL A 119 6.62 3.88 -7.50
N ILE A 120 5.46 3.46 -6.95
CA ILE A 120 4.46 2.66 -7.67
C ILE A 120 3.96 3.39 -8.92
N VAL A 121 3.53 4.65 -8.77
CA VAL A 121 2.98 5.45 -9.87
C VAL A 121 4.04 5.67 -10.95
N TRP A 122 5.27 6.03 -10.57
CA TRP A 122 6.37 6.26 -11.50
C TRP A 122 6.75 4.98 -12.26
N ALA A 123 7.00 3.88 -11.54
CA ALA A 123 7.40 2.61 -12.14
C ALA A 123 6.28 2.04 -13.03
N HIS A 124 5.02 2.12 -12.60
CA HIS A 124 3.92 1.63 -13.43
C HIS A 124 3.69 2.50 -14.67
N SER A 125 3.83 3.82 -14.55
CA SER A 125 3.75 4.75 -15.69
C SER A 125 4.83 4.48 -16.74
N THR A 126 6.06 4.19 -16.32
CA THR A 126 7.14 3.80 -17.25
C THR A 126 6.83 2.45 -17.91
N ALA A 127 6.34 1.46 -17.17
CA ALA A 127 5.93 0.17 -17.73
C ALA A 127 4.82 0.30 -18.78
N LEU A 128 3.80 1.15 -18.54
CA LEU A 128 2.74 1.40 -19.50
C LEU A 128 3.23 2.16 -20.75
N ARG A 129 4.14 3.12 -20.58
CA ARG A 129 4.75 3.85 -21.70
C ARG A 129 5.54 2.92 -22.62
N SER A 130 6.37 2.03 -22.07
CA SER A 130 7.14 1.07 -22.87
C SER A 130 6.24 0.13 -23.68
N ARG A 131 5.10 -0.31 -23.12
CA ARG A 131 4.12 -1.14 -23.84
C ARG A 131 3.47 -0.39 -25.01
N ARG A 132 3.15 0.90 -24.84
CA ARG A 132 2.57 1.72 -25.90
C ARG A 132 3.54 1.94 -27.06
N VAL A 133 4.81 2.23 -26.75
CA VAL A 133 5.86 2.40 -27.78
C VAL A 133 6.06 1.10 -28.56
N ALA A 134 6.16 -0.04 -27.87
CA ALA A 134 6.31 -1.34 -28.52
C ALA A 134 5.09 -1.75 -29.38
N ALA A 135 3.89 -1.26 -29.07
CA ALA A 135 2.69 -1.52 -29.87
C ALA A 135 2.55 -0.59 -31.09
N ALA A 136 3.33 0.49 -31.17
CA ALA A 136 3.32 1.46 -32.26
C ALA A 136 4.48 1.27 -33.26
N ALA A 137 5.44 0.40 -32.95
CA ALA A 137 6.56 0.01 -33.79
C ALA A 137 6.24 -1.28 -34.55
#